data_AF-A0A5Q4GIF6-F1
#
_entry.id   AF-A0A5Q4GIF6-F1
#
_cell.length_a   1.000
_cell.length_b   1.000
_cell.length_c   1.000
_cell.angle_alpha   90.00
_cell.angle_beta   90.00
_cell.angle_gamma   90.00
#
_symmetry.space_group_name_H-M   'P 1'
#
loop_
_entity.id
_entity.type
_entity.pdbx_description
1 polymer ?
#
loop_
_entity_poly.entity_id
_entity_poly.type
_entity_poly.pdbx_seq_one_letter_code
_entity_poly.pdbx_strand_id
1 'polypeptide(L)'
;MFQCDACGYGLRMAVVALALLPSSAVAGSFDLRINDVSGLDEPWPLVGGLPFPEGELGDASQIRIVGGDGVEIPAQVDVAATWRDGSIRWALVGFTSSPQGTYRVEVGPGVSRRAPTQPIRINRNDAGGLTVDTGAAAYEFLPDRLLPENARMRETVFLAASGDGAYLIDNRGRMARVAGATAELECEIIKQGPARAVLRREGWYVTADGDRVARAKAWFYFAAGSPYVRVTHSLILTEDTNDLWVRDYGLQFRAAETPREATFALGKADQTDDEWLSMKPIQAESFPKAAPDGGEVFMLQDVFPHFLEREARAIVGRGGPFEHEHSETDADGRVSSAHDRLHEAATVGD
;
A
#
# COMPACT_ATOMS: atom_id res chain seq x y z
N MET A 1 -43.30 18.50 -83.33
CA MET A 1 -43.13 19.44 -84.46
C MET A 1 -42.34 20.63 -83.91
N PHE A 2 -41.03 20.69 -84.23
CA PHE A 2 -40.02 21.74 -83.93
C PHE A 2 -39.72 22.08 -82.44
N GLN A 3 -38.53 22.48 -81.96
CA GLN A 3 -37.08 22.31 -82.22
C GLN A 3 -36.35 23.33 -81.29
N CYS A 4 -35.21 22.95 -80.67
CA CYS A 4 -34.08 23.76 -80.08
C CYS A 4 -34.39 24.97 -79.13
N ASP A 5 -33.54 25.42 -78.19
CA ASP A 5 -32.17 25.10 -77.76
C ASP A 5 -31.87 25.77 -76.39
N ALA A 6 -30.78 25.30 -75.76
CA ALA A 6 -29.85 26.02 -74.87
C ALA A 6 -30.14 26.25 -73.36
N CYS A 7 -29.32 25.53 -72.58
CA CYS A 7 -28.42 25.98 -71.50
C CYS A 7 -28.97 26.49 -70.15
N GLY A 8 -28.59 25.83 -69.06
CA GLY A 8 -28.74 26.35 -67.70
C GLY A 8 -28.44 25.32 -66.61
N TYR A 9 -27.19 25.29 -66.15
CA TYR A 9 -26.61 24.49 -65.06
C TYR A 9 -27.56 24.07 -63.91
N GLY A 10 -27.83 22.77 -63.80
CA GLY A 10 -28.45 22.15 -62.63
C GLY A 10 -27.38 21.53 -61.73
N LEU A 11 -27.08 22.20 -60.61
CA LEU A 11 -26.23 21.71 -59.54
C LEU A 11 -26.83 20.40 -58.99
N ARG A 12 -26.27 19.24 -59.34
CA ARG A 12 -26.64 17.97 -58.71
C ARG A 12 -25.96 17.92 -57.34
N MET A 13 -26.70 18.24 -56.27
CA MET A 13 -26.29 17.88 -54.92
C MET A 13 -26.25 16.35 -54.82
N ALA A 14 -25.07 15.77 -54.89
CA ALA A 14 -24.83 14.42 -54.42
C ALA A 14 -24.81 14.47 -52.88
N VAL A 15 -25.87 13.98 -52.25
CA VAL A 15 -25.83 13.64 -50.82
C VAL A 15 -24.92 12.42 -50.71
N VAL A 16 -23.65 12.65 -50.39
CA VAL A 16 -22.75 11.60 -49.91
C VAL A 16 -23.18 11.31 -48.48
N ALA A 17 -24.04 10.30 -48.32
CA ALA A 17 -24.25 9.68 -47.03
C ALA A 17 -22.95 8.95 -46.66
N LEU A 18 -22.08 9.65 -45.93
CA LEU A 18 -20.93 9.04 -45.29
C LEU A 18 -21.47 8.16 -44.17
N ALA A 19 -21.74 6.88 -44.49
CA ALA A 19 -21.93 5.87 -43.48
C ALA A 19 -20.61 5.74 -42.72
N LEU A 20 -20.52 6.42 -41.57
CA LEU A 20 -19.53 6.14 -40.54
C LEU A 20 -19.76 4.69 -40.14
N LEU A 21 -19.03 3.77 -40.78
CA LEU A 21 -18.90 2.41 -40.27
C LEU A 21 -18.29 2.57 -38.87
N PRO A 22 -18.95 2.07 -37.80
CA PRO A 22 -18.31 2.06 -36.50
C PRO A 22 -16.99 1.31 -36.66
N SER A 23 -15.89 1.97 -36.29
CA SER A 23 -14.61 1.31 -36.14
C SER A 23 -14.88 0.11 -35.25
N SER A 24 -14.75 -1.09 -35.80
CA SER A 24 -15.00 -2.31 -35.04
C SER A 24 -13.83 -2.41 -34.07
N ALA A 25 -14.01 -1.92 -32.85
CA ALA A 25 -13.04 -2.11 -31.79
C ALA A 25 -12.75 -3.62 -31.72
N VAL A 26 -11.52 -4.01 -32.03
CA VAL A 26 -11.17 -5.42 -32.12
C VAL A 26 -11.05 -5.94 -30.69
N ALA A 27 -11.82 -6.98 -30.36
CA ALA A 27 -11.61 -7.71 -29.12
C ALA A 27 -10.17 -8.27 -29.12
N GLY A 28 -9.39 -7.92 -28.11
CA GLY A 28 -7.96 -8.23 -28.02
C GLY A 28 -7.63 -8.97 -26.73
N SER A 29 -6.50 -9.65 -26.74
CA SER A 29 -5.93 -10.25 -25.53
C SER A 29 -4.42 -10.16 -25.53
N PHE A 30 -3.82 -9.91 -24.36
CA PHE A 30 -2.37 -9.89 -24.20
C PHE A 30 -1.97 -10.37 -22.81
N ASP A 31 -0.76 -10.93 -22.71
CA ASP A 31 -0.26 -11.46 -21.44
C ASP A 31 0.07 -10.33 -20.48
N LEU A 32 -0.38 -10.48 -19.24
CA LEU A 32 -0.01 -9.61 -18.12
C LEU A 32 1.16 -10.25 -17.38
N ARG A 33 2.35 -9.71 -17.63
CA ARG A 33 3.57 -10.15 -16.96
C ARG A 33 3.71 -9.46 -15.60
N ILE A 34 3.77 -10.26 -14.54
CA ILE A 34 4.12 -9.79 -13.20
C ILE A 34 5.64 -9.85 -13.06
N ASN A 35 6.24 -8.74 -12.66
CA ASN A 35 7.66 -8.69 -12.29
C ASN A 35 7.78 -9.08 -10.82
N ASP A 36 7.65 -10.37 -10.53
CA ASP A 36 7.80 -10.87 -9.17
C ASP A 36 9.28 -10.92 -8.76
N VAL A 37 9.59 -10.27 -7.64
CA VAL A 37 10.90 -10.29 -6.97
C VAL A 37 10.81 -10.85 -5.56
N SER A 38 9.60 -11.20 -5.13
CA SER A 38 9.30 -11.64 -3.77
C SER A 38 9.47 -13.15 -3.60
N GLY A 39 9.24 -13.95 -4.65
CA GLY A 39 9.18 -15.41 -4.51
C GLY A 39 7.93 -15.88 -3.76
N LEU A 40 6.93 -15.04 -3.60
CA LEU A 40 5.71 -15.33 -2.87
C LEU A 40 4.73 -16.15 -3.74
N ASP A 41 4.31 -17.32 -3.27
CA ASP A 41 3.30 -18.15 -3.95
C ASP A 41 2.01 -18.27 -3.12
N GLU A 42 1.41 -17.12 -2.80
CA GLU A 42 0.12 -17.04 -2.12
C GLU A 42 -0.67 -15.82 -2.61
N PRO A 43 -2.00 -15.76 -2.38
CA PRO A 43 -2.82 -14.65 -2.82
C PRO A 43 -2.34 -13.29 -2.27
N TRP A 44 -1.82 -12.46 -3.17
CA TRP A 44 -1.30 -11.13 -2.86
C TRP A 44 -2.06 -10.04 -3.64
N PRO A 45 -2.29 -8.86 -3.05
CA PRO A 45 -2.84 -7.73 -3.79
C PRO A 45 -1.89 -7.24 -4.89
N LEU A 46 -2.29 -7.44 -6.14
CA LEU A 46 -1.58 -6.98 -7.33
C LEU A 46 -2.27 -5.73 -7.89
N VAL A 47 -1.48 -4.70 -8.22
CA VAL A 47 -1.96 -3.47 -8.84
C VAL A 47 -1.01 -3.07 -9.97
N GLY A 48 -1.55 -2.86 -11.17
CA GLY A 48 -0.76 -2.53 -12.36
C GLY A 48 -1.48 -1.58 -13.30
N GLY A 49 -0.69 -0.79 -14.05
CA GLY A 49 -1.19 0.09 -15.10
C GLY A 49 -1.23 -0.63 -16.45
N LEU A 50 -2.34 -0.51 -17.17
CA LEU A 50 -2.52 -0.99 -18.53
C LEU A 50 -2.63 0.20 -19.49
N PRO A 51 -1.70 0.36 -20.44
CA PRO A 51 -1.80 1.37 -21.48
C PRO A 51 -2.69 0.90 -22.63
N PHE A 52 -3.44 1.83 -23.23
CA PHE A 52 -4.24 1.57 -24.43
C PHE A 52 -4.02 2.67 -25.49
N PRO A 53 -4.00 2.31 -26.80
CA PRO A 53 -3.92 3.28 -27.87
C PRO A 53 -5.14 4.22 -27.93
N GLU A 54 -4.96 5.39 -28.54
CA GLU A 54 -6.06 6.34 -28.77
C GLU A 54 -7.11 5.72 -29.70
N GLY A 55 -8.39 5.89 -29.35
CA GLY A 55 -9.54 5.41 -30.10
C GLY A 55 -9.96 3.96 -29.86
N GLU A 56 -9.16 3.14 -29.17
CA GLU A 56 -9.37 1.69 -29.10
C GLU A 56 -10.34 1.23 -27.99
N LEU A 57 -10.36 1.92 -26.85
CA LEU A 57 -11.13 1.47 -25.69
C LEU A 57 -11.82 2.63 -24.97
N GLY A 58 -13.15 2.67 -25.02
CA GLY A 58 -13.95 3.71 -24.37
C GLY A 58 -14.55 3.33 -23.01
N ASP A 59 -14.61 2.03 -22.70
CA ASP A 59 -15.30 1.53 -21.50
C ASP A 59 -14.42 0.56 -20.70
N ALA A 60 -14.15 0.94 -19.43
CA ALA A 60 -13.35 0.12 -18.53
C ALA A 60 -14.05 -1.19 -18.12
N SER A 61 -15.36 -1.31 -18.30
CA SER A 61 -16.11 -2.56 -18.04
C SER A 61 -15.71 -3.68 -19.00
N GLN A 62 -15.13 -3.30 -20.16
CA GLN A 62 -14.63 -4.18 -21.20
C GLN A 62 -13.18 -4.63 -20.95
N ILE A 63 -12.68 -4.54 -19.71
CA ILE A 63 -11.35 -5.06 -19.33
C ILE A 63 -11.54 -6.13 -18.26
N ARG A 64 -11.03 -7.35 -18.48
CA ARG A 64 -11.03 -8.42 -17.47
C ARG A 64 -9.69 -9.16 -17.30
N ILE A 65 -9.52 -9.59 -16.05
CA ILE A 65 -8.61 -10.58 -15.45
C ILE A 65 -8.79 -12.04 -15.88
N VAL A 66 -7.90 -12.72 -16.62
CA VAL A 66 -7.99 -14.18 -16.78
C VAL A 66 -6.71 -14.86 -16.30
N GLY A 67 -6.85 -15.87 -15.44
CA GLY A 67 -5.74 -16.71 -14.97
C GLY A 67 -5.25 -17.70 -16.01
N GLY A 68 -4.10 -18.32 -15.77
CA GLY A 68 -3.51 -19.34 -16.64
C GLY A 68 -4.37 -20.60 -16.82
N ASP A 69 -5.30 -20.84 -15.90
CA ASP A 69 -6.31 -21.88 -15.94
C ASP A 69 -7.54 -21.51 -16.80
N GLY A 70 -7.58 -20.30 -17.37
CA GLY A 70 -8.70 -19.78 -18.14
C GLY A 70 -9.85 -19.24 -17.29
N VAL A 71 -9.71 -19.21 -15.96
CA VAL A 71 -10.73 -18.72 -15.05
C VAL A 71 -10.59 -17.21 -14.87
N GLU A 72 -11.73 -16.51 -14.91
CA GLU A 72 -11.75 -15.07 -14.66
C GLU A 72 -11.41 -14.75 -13.20
N ILE A 73 -10.48 -13.83 -13.00
CA ILE A 73 -10.11 -13.29 -11.69
C ILE A 73 -10.86 -11.98 -11.48
N PRO A 74 -11.72 -11.87 -10.45
CA PRO A 74 -12.40 -10.62 -10.14
C PRO A 74 -11.40 -9.49 -9.91
N ALA A 75 -11.58 -8.41 -10.65
CA ALA A 75 -10.67 -7.26 -10.61
C ALA A 75 -11.46 -5.95 -10.50
N GLN A 76 -10.79 -4.92 -10.00
CA GLN A 76 -11.25 -3.55 -10.11
C GLN A 76 -10.39 -2.81 -11.13
N VAL A 77 -11.06 -2.05 -12.00
CA VAL A 77 -10.41 -1.27 -13.06
C VAL A 77 -10.84 0.18 -12.90
N ASP A 78 -9.86 1.04 -12.72
CA ASP A 78 -10.04 2.48 -12.54
C ASP A 78 -9.40 3.22 -13.73
N VAL A 79 -10.14 4.10 -14.40
CA VAL A 79 -9.56 4.94 -15.47
C VAL A 79 -8.62 5.96 -14.84
N ALA A 80 -7.33 5.86 -15.13
CA ALA A 80 -6.30 6.74 -14.60
C ALA A 80 -6.03 7.94 -15.52
N ALA A 81 -6.16 7.75 -16.84
CA ALA A 81 -6.06 8.84 -17.81
C ALA A 81 -6.81 8.50 -19.10
N THR A 82 -7.28 9.53 -19.80
CA THR A 82 -7.92 9.43 -21.12
C THR A 82 -7.12 10.21 -22.17
N TRP A 83 -7.31 9.84 -23.43
CA TRP A 83 -6.92 10.63 -24.60
C TRP A 83 -7.90 11.79 -24.84
N ARG A 84 -7.62 12.63 -25.85
CA ARG A 84 -8.46 13.81 -26.16
C ARG A 84 -9.83 13.43 -26.70
N ASP A 85 -9.94 12.29 -27.37
CA ASP A 85 -11.19 11.72 -27.89
C ASP A 85 -12.05 11.05 -26.79
N GLY A 86 -11.55 10.98 -25.54
CA GLY A 86 -12.21 10.34 -24.41
C GLY A 86 -11.90 8.85 -24.25
N SER A 87 -11.18 8.22 -25.19
CA SER A 87 -10.72 6.84 -25.05
C SER A 87 -9.75 6.70 -23.88
N ILE A 88 -9.74 5.53 -23.25
CA ILE A 88 -8.88 5.21 -22.12
C ILE A 88 -7.43 5.18 -22.62
N ARG A 89 -6.55 5.93 -21.96
CA ARG A 89 -5.11 5.91 -22.21
C ARG A 89 -4.39 5.03 -21.21
N TRP A 90 -4.79 5.12 -19.94
CA TRP A 90 -4.26 4.33 -18.84
C TRP A 90 -5.40 3.85 -17.95
N ALA A 91 -5.48 2.54 -17.73
CA ALA A 91 -6.32 1.94 -16.71
C ALA A 91 -5.44 1.39 -15.58
N LEU A 92 -5.86 1.58 -14.34
CA LEU A 92 -5.26 0.96 -13.17
C LEU A 92 -6.09 -0.28 -12.82
N VAL A 93 -5.51 -1.46 -12.95
CA VAL A 93 -6.16 -2.72 -12.61
C VAL A 93 -5.63 -3.22 -11.28
N GLY A 94 -6.54 -3.68 -10.41
CA GLY A 94 -6.19 -4.32 -9.16
C GLY A 94 -6.97 -5.60 -8.91
N PHE A 95 -6.27 -6.65 -8.49
CA PHE A 95 -6.81 -7.98 -8.22
C PHE A 95 -5.95 -8.69 -7.17
N THR A 96 -6.45 -9.77 -6.57
CA THR A 96 -5.72 -10.55 -5.56
C THR A 96 -5.41 -11.93 -6.13
N SER A 97 -4.13 -12.28 -6.30
CA SER A 97 -3.68 -13.58 -6.81
C SER A 97 -2.19 -13.81 -6.54
N SER A 98 -1.65 -14.98 -6.90
CA SER A 98 -0.22 -15.30 -6.68
C SER A 98 0.69 -14.46 -7.59
N PRO A 99 1.73 -13.77 -7.09
CA PRO A 99 2.71 -13.10 -7.93
C PRO A 99 3.40 -14.01 -8.96
N GLN A 100 3.48 -15.31 -8.71
CA GLN A 100 4.07 -16.32 -9.60
C GLN A 100 3.12 -16.84 -10.69
N GLY A 101 1.84 -16.45 -10.64
CA GLY A 101 0.84 -16.88 -11.61
C GLY A 101 1.04 -16.29 -13.00
N THR A 102 0.42 -16.93 -13.99
CA THR A 102 0.31 -16.40 -15.36
C THR A 102 -1.05 -15.77 -15.57
N TYR A 103 -1.08 -14.60 -16.19
CA TYR A 103 -2.31 -13.83 -16.38
C TYR A 103 -2.42 -13.30 -17.80
N ARG A 104 -3.66 -13.16 -18.27
CA ARG A 104 -4.00 -12.52 -19.53
C ARG A 104 -5.04 -11.43 -19.29
N VAL A 105 -4.86 -10.31 -19.97
CA VAL A 105 -5.89 -9.28 -20.06
C VAL A 105 -6.70 -9.56 -21.32
N GLU A 106 -8.01 -9.59 -21.19
CA GLU A 106 -8.93 -9.58 -22.33
C GLU A 106 -9.66 -8.24 -22.37
N VAL A 107 -9.71 -7.63 -23.55
CA VAL A 107 -10.31 -6.30 -23.77
C VAL A 107 -11.20 -6.21 -24.99
N GLY A 108 -12.15 -5.28 -24.98
CA GLY A 108 -12.93 -4.86 -26.14
C GLY A 108 -14.37 -5.38 -26.18
N PRO A 109 -15.07 -5.24 -27.33
CA PRO A 109 -16.49 -5.57 -27.42
C PRO A 109 -16.78 -7.03 -27.08
N GLY A 110 -17.82 -7.25 -26.27
CA GLY A 110 -18.21 -8.57 -25.79
C GLY A 110 -17.46 -9.05 -24.54
N VAL A 111 -16.40 -8.35 -24.13
CA VAL A 111 -15.79 -8.54 -22.81
C VAL A 111 -16.67 -7.85 -21.76
N SER A 112 -17.00 -8.60 -20.71
CA SER A 112 -17.58 -8.05 -19.49
C SER A 112 -16.83 -8.60 -18.29
N ARG A 113 -16.55 -7.71 -17.33
CA ARG A 113 -15.85 -8.07 -16.10
C ARG A 113 -16.83 -8.45 -14.99
N ARG A 114 -16.52 -9.55 -14.30
CA ARG A 114 -17.21 -10.00 -13.09
C ARG A 114 -16.85 -9.13 -11.89
N ALA A 115 -17.87 -8.76 -11.12
CA ALA A 115 -17.67 -8.10 -9.84
C ALA A 115 -17.04 -9.04 -8.80
N PRO A 116 -16.26 -8.51 -7.83
CA PRO A 116 -15.80 -9.29 -6.69
C PRO A 116 -16.97 -9.96 -5.94
N THR A 117 -16.81 -11.23 -5.58
CA THR A 117 -17.83 -12.00 -4.84
C THR A 117 -17.98 -11.54 -3.39
N GLN A 118 -16.90 -11.03 -2.80
CA GLN A 118 -16.87 -10.42 -1.47
C GLN A 118 -16.29 -9.02 -1.59
N PRO A 119 -17.13 -7.98 -1.79
CA PRO A 119 -16.65 -6.62 -1.91
C PRO A 119 -16.19 -6.07 -0.56
N ILE A 120 -15.20 -5.17 -0.58
CA ILE A 120 -14.78 -4.42 0.60
C ILE A 120 -15.96 -3.61 1.14
N ARG A 121 -16.16 -3.66 2.47
CA ARG A 121 -17.15 -2.85 3.17
C ARG A 121 -16.46 -1.86 4.08
N ILE A 122 -16.89 -0.61 4.02
CA ILE A 122 -16.41 0.44 4.91
C ILE A 122 -17.62 1.00 5.64
N ASN A 123 -17.64 0.83 6.97
CA ASN A 123 -18.72 1.30 7.82
C ASN A 123 -18.18 2.36 8.78
N ARG A 124 -18.86 3.50 8.88
CA ARG A 124 -18.63 4.49 9.94
C ARG A 124 -19.58 4.22 11.09
N ASN A 125 -19.13 4.42 12.32
CA ASN A 125 -20.00 4.42 13.49
C ASN A 125 -20.32 5.86 13.94
N ASP A 126 -21.31 6.00 14.81
CA ASP A 126 -21.78 7.32 15.29
C ASP A 126 -20.73 8.07 16.12
N ALA A 127 -19.76 7.34 16.69
CA ALA A 127 -18.64 7.91 17.41
C ALA A 127 -17.51 8.44 16.50
N GLY A 128 -17.68 8.37 15.17
CA GLY A 128 -16.69 8.83 14.19
C GLY A 128 -15.61 7.79 13.84
N GLY A 129 -15.65 6.62 14.46
CA GLY A 129 -14.80 5.48 14.11
C GLY A 129 -15.19 4.85 12.77
N LEU A 130 -14.29 4.00 12.27
CA LEU A 130 -14.40 3.37 10.95
C LEU A 130 -14.01 1.90 11.04
N THR A 131 -14.77 1.01 10.41
CA THR A 131 -14.38 -0.38 10.18
C THR A 131 -14.22 -0.65 8.69
N VAL A 132 -13.06 -1.18 8.29
CA VAL A 132 -12.82 -1.71 6.94
C VAL A 132 -12.83 -3.24 7.00
N ASP A 133 -13.75 -3.86 6.29
CA ASP A 133 -13.86 -5.31 6.14
C ASP A 133 -13.52 -5.72 4.71
N THR A 134 -12.47 -6.52 4.56
CA THR A 134 -11.96 -7.02 3.27
C THR A 134 -12.59 -8.34 2.85
N GLY A 135 -13.42 -8.96 3.71
CA GLY A 135 -13.88 -10.34 3.59
C GLY A 135 -12.92 -11.36 4.20
N ALA A 136 -11.61 -11.07 4.22
CA ALA A 136 -10.61 -11.92 4.87
C ALA A 136 -10.28 -11.46 6.30
N ALA A 137 -10.26 -10.15 6.53
CA ALA A 137 -10.02 -9.53 7.82
C ALA A 137 -10.77 -8.20 7.95
N ALA A 138 -11.07 -7.80 9.19
CA ALA A 138 -11.69 -6.54 9.53
C ALA A 138 -10.77 -5.70 10.43
N TYR A 139 -10.68 -4.41 10.14
CA TYR A 139 -9.81 -3.44 10.82
C TYR A 139 -10.66 -2.30 11.35
N GLU A 140 -10.60 -2.08 12.66
CA GLU A 140 -11.28 -0.99 13.34
C GLU A 140 -10.31 0.17 13.54
N PHE A 141 -10.77 1.37 13.25
CA PHE A 141 -10.05 2.60 13.50
C PHE A 141 -10.89 3.51 14.39
N LEU A 142 -10.30 3.97 15.49
CA LEU A 142 -10.86 5.03 16.32
C LEU A 142 -10.68 6.40 15.65
N PRO A 143 -11.53 7.40 15.92
CA PRO A 143 -11.45 8.71 15.27
C PRO A 143 -10.19 9.51 15.63
N ASP A 144 -9.56 9.22 16.77
CA ASP A 144 -8.49 10.01 17.38
C ASP A 144 -7.14 9.28 17.43
N ARG A 145 -6.99 8.16 16.71
CA ARG A 145 -5.77 7.34 16.69
C ARG A 145 -5.33 7.04 15.25
N LEU A 146 -4.03 7.13 14.94
CA LEU A 146 -3.58 6.98 13.54
C LEU A 146 -3.74 5.56 13.00
N LEU A 147 -3.36 4.56 13.79
CA LEU A 147 -3.31 3.15 13.38
C LEU A 147 -4.66 2.45 13.60
N PRO A 148 -4.88 1.24 13.04
CA PRO A 148 -5.98 0.39 13.45
C PRO A 148 -5.90 0.12 14.96
N GLU A 149 -7.02 0.29 15.65
CA GLU A 149 -7.13 -0.02 17.08
C GLU A 149 -7.19 -1.53 17.29
N ASN A 150 -8.10 -2.18 16.56
CA ASN A 150 -8.30 -3.62 16.60
C ASN A 150 -8.30 -4.19 15.18
N ALA A 151 -7.83 -5.42 15.03
CA ALA A 151 -7.98 -6.18 13.80
C ALA A 151 -8.32 -7.64 14.09
N ARG A 152 -9.22 -8.19 13.30
CA ARG A 152 -9.69 -9.57 13.45
C ARG A 152 -9.73 -10.32 12.13
N MET A 153 -9.45 -11.61 12.21
CA MET A 153 -9.64 -12.58 11.15
C MET A 153 -10.62 -13.64 11.66
N ARG A 154 -11.77 -13.77 11.01
CA ARG A 154 -12.91 -14.55 11.53
C ARG A 154 -13.27 -14.09 12.96
N GLU A 155 -13.15 -14.98 13.96
CA GLU A 155 -13.41 -14.71 15.38
C GLU A 155 -12.13 -14.37 16.16
N THR A 156 -10.96 -14.51 15.56
CA THR A 156 -9.68 -14.24 16.23
C THR A 156 -9.30 -12.77 16.08
N VAL A 157 -9.22 -12.05 17.20
CA VAL A 157 -8.60 -10.73 17.27
C VAL A 157 -7.09 -10.94 17.31
N PHE A 158 -6.35 -10.32 16.38
CA PHE A 158 -4.89 -10.45 16.29
C PHE A 158 -4.16 -9.12 16.56
N LEU A 159 -4.84 -7.98 16.43
CA LEU A 159 -4.39 -6.68 16.94
C LEU A 159 -5.40 -6.16 17.94
N ALA A 160 -4.92 -5.64 19.07
CA ALA A 160 -5.75 -4.99 20.08
C ALA A 160 -5.03 -3.79 20.70
N ALA A 161 -5.77 -2.69 20.92
CA ALA A 161 -5.23 -1.46 21.50
C ALA A 161 -3.95 -0.97 20.80
N SER A 162 -3.93 -1.03 19.46
CA SER A 162 -2.77 -0.66 18.62
C SER A 162 -2.85 0.75 18.06
N GLY A 163 -3.96 1.47 18.24
CA GLY A 163 -4.24 2.69 17.48
C GLY A 163 -3.24 3.81 17.73
N ASP A 164 -2.66 3.86 18.93
CA ASP A 164 -1.71 4.87 19.37
C ASP A 164 -0.23 4.51 19.15
N GLY A 165 0.03 3.41 18.43
CA GLY A 165 1.37 2.89 18.21
C GLY A 165 2.23 3.70 17.24
N ALA A 166 1.71 4.75 16.60
CA ALA A 166 2.54 5.67 15.83
C ALA A 166 3.26 6.63 16.79
N TYR A 167 4.57 6.47 16.92
CA TYR A 167 5.36 7.18 17.93
C TYR A 167 6.61 7.88 17.35
N LEU A 168 7.07 8.89 18.09
CA LEU A 168 8.31 9.62 17.85
C LEU A 168 8.97 9.97 19.19
N ILE A 169 10.28 9.76 19.29
CA ILE A 169 11.11 10.19 20.41
C ILE A 169 12.04 11.29 19.93
N ASP A 170 11.94 12.47 20.53
CA ASP A 170 12.80 13.61 20.19
C ASP A 170 14.16 13.56 20.90
N ASN A 171 15.04 14.51 20.56
CA ASN A 171 16.36 14.70 21.15
C ASN A 171 16.36 14.89 22.68
N ARG A 172 15.23 15.30 23.27
CA ARG A 172 15.05 15.47 24.71
C ARG A 172 14.49 14.22 25.39
N GLY A 173 14.26 13.14 24.63
CA GLY A 173 13.68 11.90 25.11
C GLY A 173 12.16 11.97 25.31
N ARG A 174 11.49 13.01 24.80
CA ARG A 174 10.04 13.13 24.92
C ARG A 174 9.38 12.23 23.87
N MET A 175 8.44 11.41 24.34
CA MET A 175 7.61 10.58 23.48
C MET A 175 6.40 11.39 22.98
N ALA A 176 6.20 11.40 21.67
CA ALA A 176 5.03 11.94 21.01
C ALA A 176 4.28 10.83 20.27
N ARG A 177 2.94 10.91 20.25
CA ARG A 177 2.08 9.95 19.55
C ARG A 177 1.07 10.66 18.65
N VAL A 178 0.61 9.97 17.62
CA VAL A 178 -0.50 10.46 16.78
C VAL A 178 -1.82 9.96 17.35
N ALA A 179 -2.17 10.51 18.51
CA ALA A 179 -3.28 10.05 19.33
C ALA A 179 -3.91 11.16 20.17
N GLY A 180 -5.22 11.04 20.41
CA GLY A 180 -5.99 11.95 21.25
C GLY A 180 -6.46 13.22 20.52
N ALA A 181 -7.28 14.01 21.21
CA ALA A 181 -7.96 15.16 20.61
C ALA A 181 -7.00 16.23 20.06
N THR A 182 -5.85 16.43 20.70
CA THR A 182 -4.83 17.42 20.31
C THR A 182 -4.03 17.03 19.08
N ALA A 183 -4.09 15.74 18.67
CA ALA A 183 -3.47 15.26 17.44
C ALA A 183 -4.19 15.74 16.18
N GLU A 184 -5.40 16.31 16.29
CA GLU A 184 -6.21 16.81 15.16
C GLU A 184 -6.29 15.79 14.03
N LEU A 185 -6.64 14.55 14.36
CA LEU A 185 -6.63 13.47 13.40
C LEU A 185 -7.75 13.65 12.36
N GLU A 186 -7.37 13.62 11.08
CA GLU A 186 -8.28 13.59 9.94
C GLU A 186 -8.24 12.21 9.28
N CYS A 187 -9.40 11.73 8.83
CA CYS A 187 -9.51 10.46 8.11
C CYS A 187 -10.37 10.60 6.84
N GLU A 188 -9.72 10.51 5.68
CA GLU A 188 -10.35 10.58 4.36
C GLU A 188 -10.36 9.20 3.67
N ILE A 189 -11.49 8.85 3.04
CA ILE A 189 -11.57 7.65 2.19
C ILE A 189 -11.21 8.10 0.77
N ILE A 190 -9.97 7.87 0.36
CA ILE A 190 -9.46 8.25 -0.96
C ILE A 190 -10.04 7.36 -2.05
N LYS A 191 -10.24 6.07 -1.74
CA LYS A 191 -10.83 5.10 -2.66
C LYS A 191 -11.79 4.18 -1.93
N GLN A 192 -12.98 4.03 -2.49
CA GLN A 192 -14.00 3.07 -2.06
C GLN A 192 -14.50 2.30 -3.27
N GLY A 193 -13.85 1.18 -3.57
CA GLY A 193 -14.28 0.25 -4.61
C GLY A 193 -14.43 -1.17 -4.08
N PRO A 194 -15.11 -2.06 -4.83
CA PRO A 194 -15.41 -3.40 -4.36
C PRO A 194 -14.17 -4.27 -4.20
N ALA A 195 -13.09 -4.05 -4.96
CA ALA A 195 -11.85 -4.83 -4.82
C ALA A 195 -10.74 -4.06 -4.09
N ARG A 196 -10.79 -2.73 -4.07
CA ARG A 196 -9.75 -1.87 -3.48
C ARG A 196 -10.33 -0.70 -2.71
N ALA A 197 -9.80 -0.50 -1.51
CA ALA A 197 -10.06 0.68 -0.70
C ALA A 197 -8.76 1.31 -0.23
N VAL A 198 -8.76 2.64 -0.11
CA VAL A 198 -7.62 3.40 0.37
C VAL A 198 -8.11 4.45 1.37
N LEU A 199 -7.55 4.40 2.57
CA LEU A 199 -7.73 5.43 3.59
C LEU A 199 -6.48 6.30 3.64
N ARG A 200 -6.66 7.61 3.80
CA ARG A 200 -5.61 8.54 4.20
C ARG A 200 -5.94 9.07 5.59
N ARG A 201 -4.98 8.99 6.50
CA ARG A 201 -5.10 9.50 7.87
C ARG A 201 -3.94 10.44 8.15
N GLU A 202 -4.23 11.60 8.73
CA GLU A 202 -3.24 12.63 9.01
C GLU A 202 -3.45 13.19 10.40
N GLY A 203 -2.37 13.56 11.09
CA GLY A 203 -2.46 14.19 12.40
C GLY A 203 -1.08 14.58 12.93
N TRP A 204 -1.05 15.19 14.09
CA TRP A 204 0.17 15.59 14.77
C TRP A 204 0.71 14.47 15.66
N TYR A 205 2.03 14.33 15.70
CA TYR A 205 2.73 13.73 16.82
C TYR A 205 2.67 14.72 17.99
N VAL A 206 2.00 14.31 19.06
CA VAL A 206 1.77 15.13 20.26
C VAL A 206 2.40 14.49 21.49
N THR A 207 3.19 15.26 22.23
CA THR A 207 3.78 14.83 23.51
C THR A 207 2.76 14.76 24.64
N ALA A 208 3.14 14.19 25.79
CA ALA A 208 2.29 14.19 26.98
C ALA A 208 1.87 15.60 27.45
N ASP A 209 2.72 16.60 27.21
CA ASP A 209 2.45 18.00 27.58
C ASP A 209 1.57 18.74 26.56
N GLY A 210 1.23 18.10 25.43
CA GLY A 210 0.41 18.67 24.37
C GLY A 210 1.19 19.34 23.24
N ASP A 211 2.53 19.35 23.31
CA ASP A 211 3.38 19.92 22.25
C ASP A 211 3.28 19.10 20.97
N ARG A 212 3.11 19.78 19.84
CA ARG A 212 3.17 19.22 18.50
C ARG A 212 4.60 19.27 18.00
N VAL A 213 5.15 18.12 17.62
CA VAL A 213 6.59 18.02 17.27
C VAL A 213 6.84 17.60 15.82
N ALA A 214 5.85 16.95 15.19
CA ALA A 214 5.89 16.56 13.78
C ALA A 214 4.48 16.24 13.28
N ARG A 215 4.30 16.12 11.97
CA ARG A 215 3.05 15.67 11.35
C ARG A 215 3.20 14.28 10.74
N ALA A 216 2.19 13.45 10.93
CA ALA A 216 2.08 12.13 10.32
C ALA A 216 1.13 12.15 9.14
N LYS A 217 1.48 11.37 8.11
CA LYS A 217 0.65 11.14 6.94
C LYS A 217 0.67 9.66 6.60
N ALA A 218 -0.44 8.96 6.82
CA ALA A 218 -0.52 7.52 6.63
C ALA A 218 -1.56 7.15 5.57
N TRP A 219 -1.19 6.25 4.66
CA TRP A 219 -2.10 5.62 3.72
C TRP A 219 -2.22 4.14 4.03
N PHE A 220 -3.45 3.66 4.10
CA PHE A 220 -3.77 2.25 4.32
C PHE A 220 -4.46 1.73 3.06
N TYR A 221 -3.85 0.75 2.41
CA TYR A 221 -4.37 0.13 1.20
C TYR A 221 -4.92 -1.25 1.54
N PHE A 222 -6.17 -1.46 1.18
CA PHE A 222 -6.90 -2.70 1.41
C PHE A 222 -7.30 -3.31 0.07
N ALA A 223 -7.30 -4.65 0.03
CA ALA A 223 -7.75 -5.42 -1.12
C ALA A 223 -8.77 -6.47 -0.68
N ALA A 224 -9.79 -6.69 -1.51
CA ALA A 224 -10.80 -7.71 -1.26
C ALA A 224 -10.16 -9.10 -1.18
N GLY A 225 -10.64 -9.90 -0.22
CA GLY A 225 -10.17 -11.26 0.02
C GLY A 225 -8.74 -11.37 0.58
N SER A 226 -8.08 -10.25 0.92
CA SER A 226 -6.72 -10.26 1.47
C SER A 226 -6.70 -9.76 2.92
N PRO A 227 -6.00 -10.45 3.84
CA PRO A 227 -5.76 -9.96 5.19
C PRO A 227 -4.54 -9.03 5.28
N TYR A 228 -3.92 -8.70 4.14
CA TYR A 228 -2.75 -7.83 4.09
C TYR A 228 -3.17 -6.37 3.95
N VAL A 229 -2.54 -5.51 4.75
CA VAL A 229 -2.68 -4.06 4.65
C VAL A 229 -1.32 -3.50 4.30
N ARG A 230 -1.23 -2.80 3.16
CA ARG A 230 -0.06 -1.98 2.89
C ARG A 230 -0.21 -0.66 3.61
N VAL A 231 0.82 -0.26 4.34
CA VAL A 231 0.89 1.04 5.02
C VAL A 231 2.02 1.85 4.41
N THR A 232 1.70 3.07 3.96
CA THR A 232 2.72 4.09 3.65
C THR A 232 2.63 5.14 4.73
N HIS A 233 3.73 5.39 5.45
CA HIS A 233 3.80 6.42 6.47
C HIS A 233 4.83 7.48 6.09
N SER A 234 4.47 8.75 6.21
CA SER A 234 5.37 9.88 6.08
C SER A 234 5.44 10.62 7.41
N LEU A 235 6.66 10.77 7.91
CA LEU A 235 6.99 11.69 8.99
C LEU A 235 7.36 13.04 8.38
N ILE A 236 6.71 14.11 8.82
CA ILE A 236 6.94 15.48 8.33
C ILE A 236 7.41 16.31 9.51
N LEU A 237 8.69 16.69 9.50
CA LEU A 237 9.26 17.58 10.49
C LEU A 237 8.81 19.01 10.19
N THR A 238 8.26 19.69 11.20
CA THR A 238 7.71 21.04 11.09
C THR A 238 8.52 22.10 11.85
N GLU A 239 9.50 21.66 12.64
CA GLU A 239 10.37 22.51 13.47
C GLU A 239 11.78 22.63 12.87
N ASP A 240 12.58 23.57 13.37
CA ASP A 240 14.00 23.66 13.06
C ASP A 240 14.72 22.42 13.61
N THR A 241 15.39 21.68 12.73
CA THR A 241 16.09 20.44 13.09
C THR A 241 17.36 20.66 13.93
N ASN A 242 17.83 21.91 14.06
CA ASN A 242 18.86 22.26 15.04
C ASN A 242 18.31 22.28 16.48
N ASP A 243 17.01 22.53 16.64
CA ASP A 243 16.35 22.59 17.94
C ASP A 243 15.67 21.26 18.30
N LEU A 244 15.06 20.61 17.31
CA LEU A 244 14.34 19.35 17.44
C LEU A 244 14.75 18.36 16.36
N TRP A 245 15.47 17.31 16.75
CA TRP A 245 15.75 16.17 15.88
C TRP A 245 15.19 14.87 16.48
N VAL A 246 15.01 13.88 15.62
CA VAL A 246 14.39 12.60 15.96
C VAL A 246 15.47 11.64 16.43
N ARG A 247 15.31 11.07 17.62
CA ARG A 247 16.13 9.96 18.12
C ARG A 247 15.59 8.62 17.64
N ASP A 248 14.27 8.47 17.63
CA ASP A 248 13.59 7.26 17.19
C ASP A 248 12.17 7.59 16.70
N TYR A 249 11.65 6.79 15.79
CA TYR A 249 10.25 6.86 15.39
C TYR A 249 9.83 5.52 14.78
N GLY A 250 8.56 5.18 14.91
CA GLY A 250 8.09 3.89 14.42
C GLY A 250 6.59 3.73 14.46
N LEU A 251 6.17 2.57 13.94
CA LEU A 251 4.80 2.08 14.04
C LEU A 251 4.83 0.81 14.89
N GLN A 252 4.25 0.88 16.08
CA GLN A 252 4.09 -0.24 16.98
C GLN A 252 2.71 -0.87 16.77
N PHE A 253 2.66 -2.19 16.63
CA PHE A 253 1.43 -2.96 16.55
C PHE A 253 1.37 -3.92 17.73
N ARG A 254 0.32 -3.82 18.54
CA ARG A 254 0.13 -4.66 19.72
C ARG A 254 -0.68 -5.89 19.35
N ALA A 255 -0.03 -7.04 19.42
CA ALA A 255 -0.71 -8.32 19.27
C ALA A 255 -1.72 -8.50 20.41
N ALA A 256 -2.91 -9.01 20.09
CA ALA A 256 -3.96 -9.24 21.09
C ALA A 256 -3.59 -10.35 22.09
N GLU A 257 -2.80 -11.32 21.64
CA GLU A 257 -2.20 -12.38 22.42
C GLU A 257 -0.73 -12.52 21.99
N THR A 258 0.11 -13.13 22.83
CA THR A 258 1.49 -13.45 22.46
C THR A 258 1.48 -14.41 21.26
N PRO A 259 2.00 -14.02 20.07
CA PRO A 259 2.04 -14.91 18.94
C PRO A 259 2.94 -16.11 19.24
N ARG A 260 2.74 -17.24 18.56
CA ARG A 260 3.70 -18.35 18.61
C ARG A 260 4.97 -18.06 17.80
N GLU A 261 4.78 -17.29 16.73
CA GLU A 261 5.81 -16.97 15.75
C GLU A 261 5.49 -15.61 15.13
N ALA A 262 6.52 -14.79 14.95
CA ALA A 262 6.47 -13.58 14.14
C ALA A 262 7.48 -13.72 13.01
N THR A 263 7.03 -13.51 11.77
CA THR A 263 7.82 -13.64 10.55
C THR A 263 8.02 -12.28 9.93
N PHE A 264 9.26 -11.94 9.61
CA PHE A 264 9.61 -10.65 9.05
C PHE A 264 10.20 -10.83 7.65
N ALA A 265 9.58 -10.19 6.66
CA ALA A 265 10.15 -10.10 5.32
C ALA A 265 11.21 -9.01 5.28
N LEU A 266 12.46 -9.41 5.48
CA LEU A 266 13.60 -8.55 5.17
C LEU A 266 13.83 -8.59 3.66
N GLY A 267 13.80 -7.43 3.01
CA GLY A 267 14.32 -7.32 1.65
C GLY A 267 15.82 -7.63 1.69
N LYS A 268 16.22 -8.89 1.46
CA LYS A 268 17.63 -9.25 1.42
C LYS A 268 18.29 -8.64 0.18
N ALA A 269 19.13 -7.64 0.39
CA ALA A 269 20.29 -7.37 -0.44
C ALA A 269 21.43 -8.31 -0.01
N ASP A 270 21.29 -9.61 -0.29
CA ASP A 270 22.40 -10.57 -0.19
C ASP A 270 23.13 -10.64 -1.54
N GLN A 271 23.52 -9.47 -2.05
CA GLN A 271 24.37 -9.36 -3.22
C GLN A 271 25.78 -9.02 -2.73
N THR A 272 26.63 -10.03 -2.66
CA THR A 272 28.06 -9.83 -2.92
C THR A 272 28.19 -9.11 -4.27
N ASP A 273 29.04 -8.10 -4.33
CA ASP A 273 29.15 -7.06 -5.38
C ASP A 273 29.21 -7.51 -6.86
N ASP A 274 29.24 -8.81 -7.17
CA ASP A 274 29.47 -9.37 -8.50
C ASP A 274 28.27 -10.07 -9.20
N GLU A 275 27.09 -10.22 -8.58
CA GLU A 275 25.89 -10.87 -9.22
C GLU A 275 24.80 -9.87 -9.67
N TRP A 276 25.17 -8.85 -10.47
CA TRP A 276 24.27 -7.79 -10.96
C TRP A 276 23.12 -8.20 -11.90
N LEU A 277 22.91 -9.49 -12.19
CA LEU A 277 21.89 -9.99 -13.14
C LEU A 277 21.04 -11.17 -12.62
N SER A 278 21.25 -11.60 -11.38
CA SER A 278 20.60 -12.79 -10.79
C SER A 278 19.70 -12.35 -9.63
N MET A 279 18.51 -11.80 -9.94
CA MET A 279 17.46 -11.62 -8.93
C MET A 279 16.87 -12.99 -8.58
N LYS A 280 17.55 -13.74 -7.70
CA LYS A 280 16.97 -14.96 -7.13
C LYS A 280 15.86 -14.56 -6.14
N PRO A 281 14.67 -15.18 -6.22
CA PRO A 281 13.59 -14.92 -5.27
C PRO A 281 14.04 -15.21 -3.83
N ILE A 282 13.64 -14.34 -2.89
CA ILE A 282 13.86 -14.55 -1.45
C ILE A 282 13.06 -15.80 -1.06
N GLN A 283 13.75 -16.88 -0.69
CA GLN A 283 13.08 -18.10 -0.22
C GLN A 283 12.42 -17.81 1.13
N ALA A 284 11.16 -18.20 1.31
CA ALA A 284 10.39 -17.95 2.54
C ALA A 284 11.04 -18.54 3.81
N GLU A 285 11.89 -19.55 3.67
CA GLU A 285 12.69 -20.13 4.76
C GLU A 285 13.79 -19.19 5.29
N SER A 286 14.05 -18.08 4.58
CA SER A 286 15.06 -17.08 4.91
C SER A 286 14.53 -15.94 5.79
N PHE A 287 13.23 -15.94 6.11
CA PHE A 287 12.66 -14.92 6.98
C PHE A 287 13.06 -15.17 8.43
N PRO A 288 13.65 -14.18 9.13
CA PRO A 288 13.88 -14.32 10.56
C PRO A 288 12.54 -14.55 11.28
N LYS A 289 12.52 -15.63 12.05
CA LYS A 289 11.40 -16.03 12.90
C LYS A 289 11.76 -15.66 14.33
N ALA A 290 10.92 -14.86 14.97
CA ALA A 290 11.02 -14.64 16.41
C ALA A 290 9.94 -15.46 17.12
N ALA A 291 10.35 -16.25 18.12
CA ALA A 291 9.43 -16.81 19.10
C ALA A 291 9.18 -15.73 20.15
N PRO A 292 7.96 -15.16 20.23
CA PRO A 292 7.64 -14.09 21.17
C PRO A 292 7.58 -14.68 22.60
N ASP A 293 8.38 -14.15 23.51
CA ASP A 293 8.33 -14.41 24.95
C ASP A 293 7.40 -13.42 25.69
N GLY A 294 6.63 -12.65 24.93
CA GLY A 294 5.83 -11.52 25.41
C GLY A 294 6.55 -10.17 25.29
N GLY A 295 7.84 -10.15 24.90
CA GLY A 295 8.62 -8.93 24.62
C GLY A 295 8.35 -8.32 23.24
N GLU A 296 9.01 -7.19 22.99
CA GLU A 296 8.93 -6.49 21.71
C GLU A 296 9.85 -7.15 20.67
N VAL A 297 9.33 -7.30 19.45
CA VAL A 297 10.14 -7.66 18.28
C VAL A 297 10.08 -6.51 17.30
N PHE A 298 11.24 -6.00 16.91
CA PHE A 298 11.33 -4.82 16.05
C PHE A 298 12.07 -5.14 14.76
N MET A 299 11.72 -4.37 13.71
CA MET A 299 12.49 -4.27 12.48
C MET A 299 12.96 -2.84 12.35
N LEU A 300 14.28 -2.63 12.35
CA LEU A 300 14.90 -1.31 12.23
C LEU A 300 15.68 -1.23 10.92
N GLN A 301 15.64 -0.07 10.25
CA GLN A 301 16.54 0.19 9.13
C GLN A 301 17.95 0.47 9.64
N ASP A 302 18.93 -0.32 9.20
CA ASP A 302 20.31 -0.36 9.71
C ASP A 302 21.20 0.74 9.10
N VAL A 303 21.13 0.95 7.79
CA VAL A 303 22.03 1.88 7.09
C VAL A 303 21.25 3.08 6.54
N PHE A 304 21.77 4.27 6.87
CA PHE A 304 21.40 5.57 6.32
C PHE A 304 22.42 5.97 5.22
N PRO A 305 22.02 6.50 4.05
CA PRO A 305 20.80 7.28 3.82
C PRO A 305 19.81 6.73 2.77
N HIS A 306 18.57 7.20 2.91
CA HIS A 306 17.46 7.30 1.95
C HIS A 306 16.54 6.11 1.64
N PHE A 307 15.24 6.39 1.84
CA PHE A 307 14.10 5.68 1.27
C PHE A 307 14.24 5.55 -0.25
N LEU A 308 13.99 4.34 -0.78
CA LEU A 308 14.06 3.95 -2.21
C LEU A 308 15.45 3.63 -2.77
N GLU A 309 16.52 3.65 -1.97
CA GLU A 309 17.79 3.08 -2.42
C GLU A 309 17.79 1.55 -2.33
N ARG A 310 18.41 0.91 -3.33
CA ARG A 310 18.42 -0.56 -3.48
C ARG A 310 19.23 -1.28 -2.39
N GLU A 311 20.03 -0.52 -1.63
CA GLU A 311 20.94 -1.01 -0.59
C GLU A 311 20.33 -0.92 0.83
N ALA A 312 19.05 -0.57 0.96
CA ALA A 312 18.39 -0.48 2.27
C ALA A 312 18.50 -1.82 3.04
N ARG A 313 19.19 -1.79 4.18
CA ARG A 313 19.33 -2.92 5.10
C ARG A 313 18.39 -2.75 6.28
N ALA A 314 17.78 -3.84 6.74
CA ALA A 314 16.99 -3.87 7.95
C ALA A 314 17.47 -4.98 8.88
N ILE A 315 17.51 -4.69 10.18
CA ILE A 315 17.82 -5.63 11.26
C ILE A 315 16.53 -6.01 11.96
N VAL A 316 16.39 -7.29 12.31
CA VAL A 316 15.36 -7.75 13.24
C VAL A 316 16.00 -7.96 14.61
N GLY A 317 15.45 -7.32 15.63
CA GLY A 317 15.92 -7.43 17.00
C GLY A 317 14.80 -7.73 17.99
N ARG A 318 15.19 -7.90 19.26
CA ARG A 318 14.27 -8.11 20.39
C ARG A 318 14.54 -7.09 21.47
N GLY A 319 13.49 -6.49 22.00
CA GLY A 319 13.54 -5.68 23.21
C GLY A 319 12.99 -6.47 24.40
N GLY A 320 13.65 -6.37 25.57
CA GLY A 320 13.03 -6.79 26.83
C GLY A 320 11.78 -5.94 27.13
N PRO A 321 10.93 -6.33 28.10
CA PRO A 321 9.88 -5.41 28.58
C PRO A 321 10.55 -4.09 28.94
N PHE A 322 10.04 -2.97 28.41
CA PHE A 322 10.44 -1.63 28.83
C PHE A 322 10.11 -1.47 30.33
N GLU A 323 10.98 -1.95 31.21
CA GLU A 323 11.05 -1.43 32.56
C GLU A 323 11.51 0.02 32.43
N HIS A 324 10.90 0.91 33.19
CA HIS A 324 11.37 2.27 33.38
C HIS A 324 12.77 2.22 33.99
N GLU A 325 13.80 1.95 33.19
CA GLU A 325 15.18 2.04 33.64
C GLU A 325 15.50 3.52 33.85
N HIS A 326 15.63 3.88 35.13
CA HIS A 326 16.31 5.09 35.54
C HIS A 326 17.65 5.17 34.80
N SER A 327 17.93 6.33 34.19
CA SER A 327 19.23 6.63 33.64
C SER A 327 20.30 6.46 34.72
N GLU A 328 21.08 5.39 34.68
CA GLU A 328 22.35 5.35 35.39
C GLU A 328 23.34 6.20 34.60
N THR A 329 23.73 7.31 35.22
CA THR A 329 24.85 8.13 34.79
C THR A 329 26.13 7.45 35.26
N ASP A 330 27.08 7.23 34.35
CA ASP A 330 28.42 6.83 34.76
C ASP A 330 29.12 7.94 35.55
N ALA A 331 30.29 7.64 36.14
CA ALA A 331 31.07 8.56 36.95
C ALA A 331 31.51 9.85 36.20
N ASP A 332 31.37 9.86 34.86
CA ASP A 332 31.72 10.96 33.96
C ASP A 332 30.48 11.71 33.42
N GLY A 333 29.27 11.36 33.85
CA GLY A 333 28.04 12.08 33.49
C GLY A 333 27.45 11.71 32.13
N ARG A 334 27.85 10.60 31.50
CA ARG A 334 27.24 10.12 30.26
C ARG A 334 26.03 9.23 30.54
N VAL A 335 24.97 9.44 29.75
CA VAL A 335 23.76 8.62 29.75
C VAL A 335 23.86 7.65 28.57
N SER A 336 24.07 6.36 28.84
CA SER A 336 24.08 5.34 27.78
C SER A 336 22.66 5.06 27.29
N SER A 337 22.42 5.12 25.98
CA SER A 337 21.15 4.69 25.39
C SER A 337 21.24 3.25 24.89
N ALA A 338 20.09 2.58 24.67
CA ALA A 338 20.04 1.26 24.05
C ALA A 338 20.76 1.21 22.69
N HIS A 339 20.82 2.34 21.98
CA HIS A 339 21.55 2.51 20.72
C HIS A 339 23.08 2.35 20.89
N ASP A 340 23.64 2.80 22.02
CA ASP A 340 25.08 2.71 22.28
C ASP A 340 25.51 1.27 22.64
N ARG A 341 24.66 0.53 23.36
CA ARG A 341 24.91 -0.88 23.72
C ARG A 341 24.80 -1.83 22.51
N LEU A 342 23.96 -1.48 21.51
CA LEU A 342 23.81 -2.26 20.28
C LEU A 342 25.05 -2.18 19.38
N HIS A 343 25.72 -1.03 19.32
CA HIS A 343 26.99 -0.88 18.59
C HIS A 343 28.14 -1.66 19.24
N GLU A 344 28.16 -1.76 20.57
CA GLU A 344 29.20 -2.48 21.31
C GLU A 344 29.02 -4.01 21.21
N ALA A 345 27.78 -4.51 21.20
CA ALA A 345 27.50 -5.92 20.98
C ALA A 345 27.81 -6.40 19.54
N ALA A 346 27.74 -5.51 18.56
CA ALA A 346 28.08 -5.81 17.16
C ALA A 346 29.60 -5.79 16.87
N THR A 347 30.42 -5.24 17.77
CA THR A 347 31.88 -5.11 17.59
C THR A 347 32.70 -6.13 18.36
N VAL A 348 32.11 -6.89 19.28
CA VAL A 348 32.76 -8.00 20.01
C VAL A 348 32.35 -9.33 19.39
N GLY A 349 32.89 -9.60 18.20
CA GLY A 349 32.62 -10.81 17.45
C GLY A 349 33.62 -11.01 16.30
N ASP A 350 34.91 -10.99 16.63
CA ASP A 350 36.01 -11.58 15.83
C ASP A 350 36.59 -12.79 16.58
#